data_AF-A0A530BPG5-F1
#
_entry.id   AF-A0A530BPG5-F1
#
_cell.length_a   1.000
_cell.length_b   1.000
_cell.length_c   1.000
_cell.angle_alpha   90.00
_cell.angle_beta   90.00
_cell.angle_gamma   90.00
#
_symmetry.space_group_name_H-M   'P 1'
#
loop_
_entity.id
_entity.type
_entity.pdbx_description
1 polymer ?
#
loop_
_entity_poly.entity_id
_entity_poly.type
_entity_poly.pdbx_seq_one_letter_code
_entity_poly.pdbx_strand_id
1 'polypeptide(L)'
;QRYRQRRDGTISFGAHNVFGFDQQNSLVTMHQFDSMGFLPASPATGAWNGNELMLERSSPRGAARVAYGFDGTDTYRMKLQFKPAGSDAWQDMVNGLYRRVSPSSINGF
;
A
#
# COMPACT_ATOMS: atom_id res chain seq x y z
N GLN A 1 1.80 3.91 -8.13
CA GLN A 1 0.45 3.28 -8.09
C GLN A 1 -0.59 4.34 -7.76
N ARG A 2 -1.78 4.29 -8.38
CA ARG A 2 -2.93 5.13 -8.00
C ARG A 2 -4.04 4.22 -7.48
N TYR A 3 -4.58 4.53 -6.32
CA TYR A 3 -5.68 3.81 -5.68
C TYR A 3 -6.89 4.73 -5.54
N ARG A 4 -8.07 4.20 -5.84
CA ARG A 4 -9.36 4.89 -5.68
C ARG A 4 -10.36 3.91 -5.11
N GLN A 5 -10.84 4.18 -3.91
CA GLN A 5 -11.98 3.50 -3.33
C GLN A 5 -13.24 4.25 -3.73
N ARG A 6 -14.26 3.51 -4.18
CA ARG A 6 -15.59 4.07 -4.42
C ARG A 6 -16.61 3.48 -3.46
N ARG A 7 -17.56 4.30 -3.04
CA ARG A 7 -18.78 3.93 -2.31
C ARG A 7 -19.92 4.64 -3.02
N ASP A 8 -20.93 3.89 -3.43
CA ASP A 8 -22.12 4.42 -4.13
C ASP A 8 -21.75 5.28 -5.35
N GLY A 9 -20.79 4.81 -6.16
CA GLY A 9 -20.29 5.51 -7.36
C GLY A 9 -19.34 6.67 -7.09
N THR A 10 -19.25 7.17 -5.86
CA THR A 10 -18.43 8.32 -5.48
C THR A 10 -17.08 7.87 -4.94
N ILE A 11 -15.99 8.59 -5.27
CA ILE A 11 -14.66 8.32 -4.69
C ILE A 11 -14.70 8.70 -3.20
N SER A 12 -14.66 7.70 -2.34
CA SER A 12 -14.63 7.90 -0.88
C SER A 12 -13.21 8.03 -0.33
N PHE A 13 -12.22 7.54 -1.05
CA PHE A 13 -10.81 7.64 -0.69
C PHE A 13 -9.92 7.54 -1.93
N GLY A 14 -8.88 8.36 -2.01
CA GLY A 14 -7.87 8.32 -3.06
C GLY A 14 -6.47 8.29 -2.48
N ALA A 15 -5.57 7.52 -3.10
CA ALA A 15 -4.15 7.51 -2.74
C ALA A 15 -3.24 7.40 -3.97
N HIS A 16 -2.04 7.97 -3.84
CA HIS A 16 -0.94 7.83 -4.77
C HIS A 16 0.29 7.33 -4.04
N ASN A 17 0.73 6.12 -4.38
CA ASN A 17 1.92 5.49 -3.81
C ASN A 17 3.08 5.60 -4.80
N VAL A 18 4.18 6.19 -4.37
CA VAL A 18 5.44 6.30 -5.11
C VAL A 18 6.42 5.32 -4.48
N PHE A 19 6.90 4.36 -5.29
CA PHE A 19 7.84 3.35 -4.86
C PHE A 19 9.26 3.72 -5.31
N GLY A 20 10.23 3.47 -4.45
CA GLY A 20 11.65 3.63 -4.74
C GLY A 20 12.45 2.44 -4.24
N PHE A 21 13.73 2.42 -4.56
CA PHE A 21 14.68 1.43 -4.06
C PHE A 21 15.91 2.15 -3.49
N ASP A 22 16.13 1.96 -2.20
CA ASP A 22 17.34 2.36 -1.51
C ASP A 22 18.39 1.27 -1.73
N GLN A 23 19.29 1.52 -2.68
CA GLN A 23 20.33 0.58 -3.07
C GLN A 23 21.33 0.33 -1.94
N GLN A 24 21.65 1.33 -1.11
CA GLN A 24 22.65 1.20 -0.06
C GLN A 24 22.17 0.23 1.02
N ASN A 25 20.89 0.30 1.39
CA ASN A 25 20.31 -0.57 2.41
C ASN A 25 19.59 -1.79 1.82
N SER A 26 19.52 -1.90 0.49
CA SER A 26 18.75 -2.92 -0.22
C SER A 26 17.27 -2.97 0.20
N LEU A 27 16.67 -1.79 0.43
CA LEU A 27 15.28 -1.65 0.88
C LEU A 27 14.40 -1.04 -0.21
N VAL A 28 13.18 -1.53 -0.32
CA VAL A 28 12.12 -0.84 -1.06
C VAL A 28 11.56 0.26 -0.17
N THR A 29 11.31 1.43 -0.75
CA THR A 29 10.67 2.57 -0.08
C THR A 29 9.32 2.86 -0.71
N MET A 30 8.36 3.35 0.08
CA MET A 30 7.05 3.80 -0.40
C MET A 30 6.61 5.08 0.29
N HIS A 31 6.43 6.15 -0.48
CA HIS A 31 5.74 7.37 -0.05
C HIS A 31 4.28 7.29 -0.50
N GLN A 32 3.36 7.52 0.43
CA GLN A 32 1.92 7.53 0.16
C GLN A 32 1.37 8.93 0.39
N PHE A 33 0.65 9.43 -0.62
CA PHE A 33 -0.11 10.67 -0.56
C PHE A 33 -1.58 10.34 -0.72
N ASP A 34 -2.43 10.77 0.22
CA ASP A 34 -3.85 10.40 0.21
C ASP A 34 -4.80 11.58 0.40
N SER A 35 -6.08 11.34 0.12
CA SER A 35 -7.15 12.33 0.24
C SER A 35 -7.49 12.71 1.68
N MET A 36 -6.89 12.06 2.68
CA MET A 36 -7.04 12.43 4.09
C MET A 36 -6.00 13.48 4.52
N GLY A 37 -5.09 13.86 3.61
CA GLY A 37 -4.08 14.90 3.87
C GLY A 37 -2.93 14.43 4.74
N PHE A 38 -2.74 13.12 4.91
CA PHE A 38 -1.63 12.61 5.71
C PHE A 38 -0.33 12.65 4.90
N LEU A 39 0.60 13.52 5.31
CA LEU A 39 1.94 13.60 4.74
C LEU A 39 2.90 12.79 5.61
N PRO A 40 3.44 11.67 5.13
CA PRO A 40 4.35 10.86 5.92
C PRO A 40 5.70 11.59 6.07
N ALA A 41 6.20 11.69 7.30
CA ALA A 41 7.53 12.28 7.59
C ALA A 41 8.69 11.44 7.03
N SER A 42 8.47 10.13 6.85
CA SER A 42 9.40 9.18 6.26
C SER A 42 8.65 8.14 5.43
N PRO A 43 9.29 7.53 4.41
CA PRO A 43 8.66 6.46 3.64
C PRO A 43 8.39 5.24 4.52
N ALA A 44 7.40 4.43 4.12
CA ALA A 44 7.40 3.04 4.53
C ALA A 44 8.58 2.33 3.88
N THR A 45 9.26 1.46 4.63
CA THR A 45 10.41 0.71 4.14
C THR A 45 10.22 -0.77 4.35
N GLY A 46 10.93 -1.58 3.57
CA GLY A 46 10.91 -3.01 3.76
C GLY A 46 11.56 -3.75 2.60
N ALA A 47 11.35 -5.05 2.56
CA ALA A 47 12.06 -5.96 1.69
C ALA A 47 11.13 -7.01 1.10
N TRP A 48 11.64 -7.69 0.08
CA TRP A 48 11.01 -8.87 -0.49
C TRP A 48 11.26 -10.08 0.41
N ASN A 49 10.23 -10.87 0.61
CA ASN A 49 10.31 -12.22 1.16
C ASN A 49 9.62 -13.17 0.17
N GLY A 50 10.42 -13.85 -0.66
CA GLY A 50 9.90 -14.64 -1.77
C GLY A 50 9.10 -13.77 -2.75
N ASN A 51 7.79 -14.04 -2.86
CA ASN A 51 6.88 -13.30 -3.74
C ASN A 51 6.08 -12.20 -3.02
N GLU A 52 6.39 -11.91 -1.77
CA GLU A 52 5.71 -10.89 -0.98
C GLU A 52 6.64 -9.70 -0.71
N LEU A 53 6.16 -8.49 -1.04
CA LEU A 53 6.79 -7.24 -0.59
C LEU A 53 6.04 -6.73 0.64
N MET A 54 6.75 -6.64 1.76
CA MET A 54 6.21 -6.05 2.99
C MET A 54 6.87 -4.69 3.23
N LEU A 55 6.05 -3.66 3.42
CA LEU A 55 6.47 -2.29 3.71
C LEU A 55 5.83 -1.83 5.01
N GLU A 56 6.63 -1.37 5.96
CA GLU A 56 6.15 -0.87 7.25
C GLU A 56 6.58 0.59 7.46
N ARG A 57 5.72 1.36 8.12
CA ARG A 57 6.06 2.67 8.66
C ARG A 57 5.58 2.78 10.09
N SER A 58 6.33 3.52 10.89
CA SER A 58 5.98 3.86 12.26
C SER A 58 5.73 5.36 12.39
N SER A 59 4.78 5.72 13.26
CA SER A 59 4.40 7.09 13.58
C SER A 59 4.00 7.19 15.05
N PRO A 60 3.86 8.40 15.62
CA PRO A 60 3.32 8.57 16.97
C PRO A 60 1.92 7.97 17.18
N ARG A 61 1.14 7.77 16.11
CA ARG A 61 -0.19 7.17 16.16
C ARG A 61 -0.16 5.63 16.22
N GLY A 62 0.99 5.02 15.91
CA GLY A 62 1.13 3.58 15.71
C GLY A 62 1.90 3.24 14.43
N ALA A 63 1.88 1.97 14.07
CA ALA A 63 2.54 1.43 12.88
C ALA A 63 1.52 1.03 11.81
N ALA A 64 1.86 1.24 10.54
CA ALA A 64 1.10 0.77 9.40
C ALA A 64 1.98 -0.12 8.54
N ARG A 65 1.47 -1.28 8.15
CA ARG A 65 2.16 -2.19 7.23
C ARG A 65 1.28 -2.53 6.03
N VAL A 66 1.87 -2.56 4.86
CA VAL A 66 1.23 -3.03 3.63
C VAL A 66 2.03 -4.20 3.07
N ALA A 67 1.32 -5.29 2.77
CA ALA A 67 1.86 -6.46 2.10
C ALA A 67 1.31 -6.54 0.68
N TYR A 68 2.18 -6.79 -0.29
CA TYR A 68 1.85 -7.07 -1.68
C TYR A 68 2.32 -8.49 -2.02
N GLY A 69 1.40 -9.46 -2.03
CA GLY A 69 1.68 -10.85 -2.37
C GLY A 69 1.38 -11.11 -3.84
N PHE A 70 2.40 -11.51 -4.61
CA PHE A 70 2.28 -11.77 -6.05
C PHE A 70 2.08 -13.27 -6.31
N ASP A 71 0.84 -13.67 -6.55
CA ASP A 71 0.48 -15.08 -6.80
C ASP A 71 0.71 -15.52 -8.27
N GLY A 72 1.09 -14.58 -9.14
CA GLY A 72 1.34 -14.82 -10.56
C GLY A 72 1.77 -13.54 -11.28
N THR A 73 1.90 -13.60 -12.60
CA THR A 73 2.36 -12.46 -13.44
C THR A 73 1.37 -11.30 -13.50
N ASP A 74 0.10 -11.59 -13.30
CA ASP A 74 -1.01 -10.67 -13.54
C ASP A 74 -1.93 -10.46 -12.35
N THR A 75 -1.61 -11.05 -11.19
CA THR A 75 -2.44 -10.93 -10.00
C THR A 75 -1.60 -10.68 -8.76
N TYR A 76 -2.10 -9.79 -7.90
CA TYR A 76 -1.53 -9.62 -6.57
C TYR A 76 -2.63 -9.39 -5.53
N ARG A 77 -2.31 -9.76 -4.30
CA ARG A 77 -3.10 -9.47 -3.10
C ARG A 77 -2.46 -8.33 -2.37
N MET A 78 -3.26 -7.36 -1.95
CA MET A 78 -2.82 -6.27 -1.09
C MET A 78 -3.51 -6.37 0.25
N LYS A 79 -2.74 -6.26 1.32
CA LYS A 79 -3.24 -6.21 2.68
C LYS A 79 -2.65 -5.02 3.41
N LEU A 80 -3.49 -4.13 3.90
CA LEU A 80 -3.13 -3.01 4.76
C LEU A 80 -3.55 -3.32 6.19
N GLN A 81 -2.60 -3.21 7.12
CA GLN A 81 -2.86 -3.38 8.54
C GLN A 81 -2.33 -2.18 9.33
N PHE A 82 -2.99 -1.91 10.45
CA PHE A 82 -2.61 -0.87 11.39
C PHE A 82 -2.47 -1.45 12.80
N LYS A 83 -1.43 -1.04 13.50
CA LYS A 83 -1.19 -1.34 14.91
C LYS A 83 -1.18 -0.02 15.67
N PRO A 84 -2.24 0.30 16.45
CA PRO A 84 -2.29 1.52 17.25
C PRO A 84 -1.13 1.64 18.25
N ALA A 85 -0.71 2.85 18.57
CA ALA A 85 0.27 3.09 19.63
C ALA A 85 -0.22 2.49 20.98
N GLY A 86 0.67 1.78 21.69
CA GLY A 86 0.35 1.09 22.93
C GLY A 86 -0.37 -0.26 22.74
N SER A 87 -0.54 -0.74 21.51
CA SER A 87 -1.08 -2.07 21.21
C SER A 87 -0.03 -2.95 20.53
N ASP A 88 -0.07 -4.25 20.82
CA ASP A 88 0.70 -5.28 20.12
C ASP A 88 -0.09 -5.95 18.99
N ALA A 89 -1.38 -5.62 18.84
CA ALA A 89 -2.27 -6.26 17.90
C ALA A 89 -2.32 -5.50 16.56
N TRP A 90 -2.08 -6.23 15.46
CA TRP A 90 -2.33 -5.74 14.11
C TRP A 90 -3.81 -5.91 13.74
N GLN A 91 -4.40 -4.86 13.17
CA GLN A 91 -5.79 -4.83 12.72
C GLN A 91 -5.85 -4.72 11.19
N ASP A 92 -6.72 -5.50 10.56
CA ASP A 92 -6.94 -5.46 9.12
C ASP A 92 -7.76 -4.23 8.73
N MET A 93 -7.20 -3.41 7.85
CA MET A 93 -7.84 -2.17 7.40
C MET A 93 -8.40 -2.34 5.98
N VAL A 94 -7.58 -2.88 5.07
CA VAL A 94 -7.95 -3.10 3.67
C VAL A 94 -7.38 -4.44 3.22
N ASN A 95 -8.20 -5.22 2.52
CA ASN A 95 -7.78 -6.40 1.78
C ASN A 95 -8.29 -6.26 0.35
N GLY A 96 -7.47 -6.58 -0.64
CA GLY A 96 -7.88 -6.50 -2.04
C GLY A 96 -7.16 -7.50 -2.93
N LEU A 97 -7.90 -8.05 -3.88
CA LEU A 97 -7.38 -8.87 -4.97
C LEU A 97 -7.35 -8.00 -6.23
N TYR A 98 -6.18 -7.89 -6.85
CA TYR A 98 -5.95 -7.04 -8.00
C TYR A 98 -5.51 -7.89 -9.17
N ARG A 99 -6.04 -7.58 -10.36
CA ARG A 99 -5.64 -8.20 -11.61
C ARG A 99 -5.15 -7.13 -12.58
N ARG A 100 -4.11 -7.45 -13.36
CA ARG A 100 -3.66 -6.63 -14.48
C ARG A 100 -4.78 -6.49 -15.49
N VAL A 101 -5.09 -5.25 -15.85
CA VAL A 101 -5.98 -4.91 -16.95
C VAL A 101 -5.15 -4.28 -18.06
N SER A 102 -5.56 -4.45 -19.31
CA SER A 102 -4.83 -3.85 -20.43
C SER A 102 -4.87 -2.32 -20.32
N PRO A 103 -3.80 -1.59 -20.70
CA PRO A 103 -3.82 -0.13 -20.70
C PRO A 103 -4.98 0.46 -21.51
N SER A 104 -5.39 -0.21 -22.59
CA SER A 104 -6.53 0.19 -23.43
C SER A 104 -7.89 0.14 -22.71
N SER A 105 -8.02 -0.64 -21.64
CA SER A 105 -9.26 -0.76 -20.85
C SER A 105 -9.38 0.27 -19.72
N ILE A 106 -8.29 0.99 -19.39
CA ILE A 106 -8.24 1.92 -18.25
C ILE A 106 -8.95 3.25 -18.52
N ASN A 107 -9.10 3.64 -19.78
CA ASN A 107 -9.75 4.91 -20.18
C ASN A 107 -11.25 4.75 -20.54
N GLY A 108 -11.83 3.56 -20.33
CA GLY A 108 -13.22 3.26 -20.69
C GLY A 108 -14.26 3.53 -19.60
N PHE A 109 -13.91 4.22 -18.51
CA PHE A 109 -14.75 4.45 -17.33
C PHE A 109 -14.84 5.91 -16.94
#